data_AF-A0A7S4R866-F1
#
_entry.id   AF-A0A7S4R866-F1
#
_cell.length_a   1.000
_cell.length_b   1.000
_cell.length_c   1.000
_cell.angle_alpha   90.00
_cell.angle_beta   90.00
_cell.angle_gamma   90.00
#
_symmetry.space_group_name_H-M   'P 1'
#
loop_
_entity.id
_entity.type
_entity.pdbx_description
1 polymer ?
#
loop_
_entity_poly.entity_id
_entity_poly.type
_entity_poly.pdbx_seq_one_letter_code
_entity_poly.pdbx_strand_id
1 'polypeptide(L)'
;GGGASEDDVGAPVEYLKVECINDRYDSFEYSLEKATVSPATALATARRRDLRRRFGDEIGHVDDGRLALLTLAEDEYMAAAQERASVVEEAAREVRLMAVEAGAREAAKEKGDKGASDEGSMMRMFGQGEQLEKRLQEAVKCSIAAEVEYLKTISKILGDEVKADEERRGLARLVADRPFSWQPDVAPLELPRRHHSPLEAPQGKEGKRAQEPEQSLPPRCFVLEFFGDIQASQVENLRQEVTAVVGHASAARGDTVVLVLNTGGGTVTGYGLAAAQLQRLKAAGLHLTICVEQVAASGGYMMACIADRLVAAPFAVLGSIGVITDIPNVYDRLSKEGIAFQTITAGKYKRTLTPTKKVTPEDVAKTKEDIEAIFKLFRGFVGQNRPQLDLEEVATGETWFGQDALERKLVDELTSSDDILLNLRKQGAMLYSVKYRPPAASPFGALVGSFDAPAAGVDGNALAMLAARLLEVTTGRPAGALERLASSQDWSARPDQAYLLQDTRAQDLLL
;
A
#
# COMPACT_ATOMS: atom_id res chain seq x y z
N GLY A 1 -18.49 -5.40 -30.26
CA GLY A 1 -18.64 -4.08 -29.62
C GLY A 1 -19.30 -4.29 -28.28
N GLY A 2 -18.52 -4.25 -27.21
CA GLY A 2 -18.99 -4.15 -25.83
C GLY A 2 -18.41 -2.87 -25.27
N GLY A 3 -19.26 -2.01 -24.72
CA GLY A 3 -18.88 -0.71 -24.21
C GLY A 3 -17.90 -0.86 -23.05
N ALA A 4 -16.65 -0.46 -23.28
CA ALA A 4 -15.81 0.02 -22.20
C ALA A 4 -16.39 1.37 -21.78
N SER A 5 -16.76 1.49 -20.50
CA SER A 5 -17.04 2.78 -19.87
C SER A 5 -15.86 3.71 -20.11
N GLU A 6 -16.12 4.90 -20.66
CA GLU A 6 -15.12 5.94 -20.96
C GLU A 6 -14.45 6.54 -19.70
N ASP A 7 -14.76 6.04 -18.51
CA ASP A 7 -14.26 6.57 -17.22
C ASP A 7 -12.86 6.07 -16.79
N ASP A 8 -12.22 5.15 -17.53
CA ASP A 8 -10.94 4.54 -17.10
C ASP A 8 -9.72 4.95 -17.94
N VAL A 9 -9.85 5.96 -18.80
CA VAL A 9 -8.74 6.48 -19.64
C VAL A 9 -8.14 7.72 -18.99
N GLY A 10 -7.21 7.54 -18.04
CA GLY A 10 -6.36 8.65 -17.58
C GLY A 10 -5.90 8.64 -16.12
N ALA A 11 -6.31 7.69 -15.29
CA ALA A 11 -5.76 7.58 -13.94
C ALA A 11 -4.30 7.09 -14.00
N PRO A 12 -3.34 7.76 -13.35
CA PRO A 12 -1.96 7.29 -13.29
C PRO A 12 -1.92 5.92 -12.60
N VAL A 13 -1.14 5.00 -13.15
CA VAL A 13 -0.93 3.68 -12.55
C VAL A 13 -0.28 3.85 -11.18
N GLU A 14 -0.90 3.31 -10.14
CA GLU A 14 -0.35 3.34 -8.78
C GLU A 14 0.73 2.26 -8.62
N TYR A 15 1.99 2.69 -8.48
CA TYR A 15 3.16 1.84 -8.21
C TYR A 15 3.50 1.73 -6.72
N LEU A 16 2.81 2.50 -5.87
CA LEU A 16 3.07 2.58 -4.43
C LEU A 16 1.77 2.37 -3.69
N LYS A 17 1.83 1.56 -2.63
CA LYS A 17 0.80 1.50 -1.62
C LYS A 17 1.23 2.40 -0.46
N VAL A 18 0.51 3.50 -0.24
CA VAL A 18 0.76 4.43 0.87
C VAL A 18 -0.41 4.35 1.85
N GLU A 19 -0.11 3.99 3.10
CA GLU A 19 -1.12 3.85 4.15
C GLU A 19 -0.83 4.82 5.29
N CYS A 20 -1.83 5.59 5.72
CA CYS A 20 -1.71 6.46 6.89
C CYS A 20 -1.81 5.61 8.17
N ILE A 21 -0.69 5.50 8.91
CA ILE A 21 -0.63 4.68 10.13
C ILE A 21 -1.50 5.31 11.25
N ASN A 22 -1.65 6.64 11.24
CA ASN A 22 -2.51 7.33 12.21
C ASN A 22 -3.95 6.83 12.16
N ASP A 23 -4.48 6.51 10.98
CA ASP A 23 -5.85 6.01 10.79
C ASP A 23 -6.03 4.66 11.50
N ARG A 24 -5.00 3.81 11.42
CA ARG A 24 -4.97 2.52 12.13
C ARG A 24 -4.96 2.72 13.65
N TYR A 25 -4.16 3.66 14.16
CA TYR A 25 -4.13 3.96 15.59
C TYR A 25 -5.43 4.61 16.07
N ASP A 26 -6.07 5.45 15.25
CA ASP A 26 -7.38 6.02 15.55
C ASP A 26 -8.45 4.93 15.65
N SER A 27 -8.38 3.91 14.77
CA SER A 27 -9.27 2.74 14.83
C SER A 27 -9.08 1.92 16.11
N PHE A 28 -7.85 1.77 16.61
CA PHE A 28 -7.58 1.10 17.88
C PHE A 28 -8.18 1.87 19.05
N GLU A 29 -8.00 3.19 19.09
CA GLU A 29 -8.57 4.04 20.14
C GLU A 29 -10.10 4.00 20.12
N TYR A 30 -10.73 4.10 18.95
CA TYR A 30 -12.19 3.94 18.83
C TYR A 30 -12.67 2.60 19.37
N SER A 31 -11.99 1.51 19.00
CA SER A 31 -12.37 0.16 19.44
C SER A 31 -12.23 -0.01 20.97
N LEU A 32 -11.17 0.55 21.56
CA LEU A 32 -10.94 0.52 23.00
C LEU A 32 -11.91 1.43 23.76
N GLU A 33 -12.17 2.66 23.28
CA GLU A 33 -13.16 3.57 23.88
C GLU A 33 -14.58 2.99 23.81
N LYS A 34 -14.94 2.34 22.70
CA LYS A 34 -16.23 1.67 22.53
C LYS A 34 -16.41 0.56 23.57
N ALA A 35 -15.34 -0.17 23.87
CA ALA A 35 -15.35 -1.27 24.83
C ALA A 35 -15.29 -0.81 26.30
N THR A 36 -14.61 0.30 26.58
CA THR A 36 -14.31 0.76 27.96
C THR A 36 -15.22 1.87 28.47
N VAL A 37 -15.75 2.73 27.58
CA VAL A 37 -16.59 3.89 27.93
C VAL A 37 -18.02 3.67 27.46
N SER A 38 -18.29 3.92 26.17
CA SER A 38 -19.56 3.59 25.51
C SER A 38 -19.44 3.75 24.00
N PRO A 39 -20.27 3.04 23.20
CA PRO A 39 -20.28 3.21 21.75
C PRO A 39 -20.58 4.64 21.29
N ALA A 40 -21.50 5.32 21.99
CA ALA A 40 -21.87 6.70 21.66
C ALA A 40 -20.70 7.68 21.91
N THR A 41 -20.00 7.53 23.03
CA THR A 41 -18.85 8.40 23.36
C THR A 41 -17.71 8.17 22.38
N ALA A 42 -17.40 6.91 22.06
CA ALA A 42 -16.34 6.56 21.10
C ALA A 42 -16.61 7.14 19.71
N LEU A 43 -17.87 7.07 19.24
CA LEU A 43 -18.28 7.66 17.97
C LEU A 43 -18.13 9.20 18.01
N ALA A 44 -18.56 9.85 19.08
CA ALA A 44 -18.41 11.29 19.25
C ALA A 44 -16.94 11.73 19.31
N THR A 45 -16.05 10.96 19.95
CA THR A 45 -14.60 11.24 19.96
C THR A 45 -13.99 11.07 18.57
N ALA A 46 -14.35 10.00 17.85
CA ALA A 46 -13.87 9.74 16.49
C ALA A 46 -14.30 10.85 15.52
N ARG A 47 -15.57 11.28 15.56
CA ARG A 47 -16.08 12.40 14.77
C ARG A 47 -15.35 13.70 15.07
N ARG A 48 -15.15 14.01 16.35
CA ARG A 48 -14.37 15.19 16.78
C ARG A 48 -12.96 15.20 16.20
N ARG A 49 -12.30 14.04 16.14
CA ARG A 49 -10.97 13.90 15.56
C ARG A 49 -10.95 14.06 14.05
N ASP A 50 -11.87 13.41 13.34
CA ASP A 50 -11.99 13.52 11.88
C ASP A 50 -12.29 14.97 11.46
N LEU A 51 -13.20 15.64 12.16
CA LEU A 51 -13.52 17.05 11.94
C LEU A 51 -12.29 17.95 12.16
N ARG A 52 -11.55 17.74 13.26
CA ARG A 52 -10.31 18.48 13.53
C ARG A 52 -9.24 18.22 12.47
N ARG A 53 -9.16 17.01 11.90
CA ARG A 53 -8.20 16.68 10.84
C ARG A 53 -8.57 17.29 9.50
N ARG A 54 -9.86 17.28 9.13
CA ARG A 54 -10.33 17.79 7.83
C ARG A 54 -10.36 19.31 7.78
N PHE A 55 -10.69 19.95 8.89
CA PHE A 55 -10.98 21.38 8.92
C PHE A 55 -10.14 22.17 9.93
N GLY A 56 -9.19 21.53 10.62
CA GLY A 56 -8.34 22.21 11.61
C GLY A 56 -7.55 23.38 11.01
N ASP A 57 -7.13 23.26 9.75
CA ASP A 57 -6.41 24.32 9.04
C ASP A 57 -7.34 25.44 8.55
N GLU A 58 -8.59 25.11 8.17
CA GLU A 58 -9.58 26.05 7.60
C GLU A 58 -10.33 26.87 8.66
N ILE A 59 -10.44 26.35 9.90
CA ILE A 59 -11.20 26.98 10.98
C ILE A 59 -10.27 27.61 12.04
N GLY A 60 -8.95 27.49 11.88
CA GLY A 60 -7.97 27.87 12.90
C GLY A 60 -8.15 27.08 14.20
N HIS A 61 -7.64 27.58 15.32
CA HIS A 61 -7.87 26.99 16.64
C HIS A 61 -9.37 27.06 17.02
N VAL A 62 -10.14 26.06 16.62
CA VAL A 62 -11.46 25.77 17.19
C VAL A 62 -11.22 25.31 18.62
N ASP A 63 -11.67 26.09 19.60
CA ASP A 63 -11.63 25.68 21.00
C ASP A 63 -12.50 24.43 21.23
N ASP A 64 -12.17 23.64 22.26
CA ASP A 64 -12.87 22.38 22.57
C ASP A 64 -14.38 22.59 22.82
N GLY A 65 -14.79 23.80 23.21
CA GLY A 65 -16.19 24.17 23.43
C GLY A 65 -16.97 24.32 22.13
N ARG A 66 -16.40 24.99 21.12
CA ARG A 66 -16.97 25.14 19.77
C ARG A 66 -17.04 23.80 19.05
N LEU A 67 -16.03 22.95 19.22
CA LEU A 67 -16.02 21.61 18.65
C LEU A 67 -17.18 20.76 19.22
N ALA A 68 -17.43 20.85 20.53
CA ALA A 68 -18.56 20.17 21.17
C ALA A 68 -19.91 20.67 20.65
N LEU A 69 -20.05 21.98 20.39
CA LEU A 69 -21.26 22.55 19.78
C LEU A 69 -21.47 22.06 18.34
N LEU A 70 -20.40 21.94 17.55
CA LEU A 70 -20.47 21.37 16.20
C LEU A 70 -20.91 19.91 16.24
N THR A 71 -20.34 19.10 17.15
CA THR A 71 -20.74 17.70 17.33
C THR A 71 -22.20 17.60 17.78
N LEU A 72 -22.66 18.46 18.68
CA LEU A 72 -24.04 18.45 19.14
C LEU A 72 -25.03 18.82 18.02
N ALA A 73 -24.70 19.82 17.21
CA ALA A 73 -25.50 20.17 16.03
C ALA A 73 -25.54 19.04 14.98
N GLU A 74 -24.45 18.29 14.85
CA GLU A 74 -24.35 17.13 13.96
C GLU A 74 -25.14 15.93 14.51
N ASP A 75 -25.10 15.66 15.81
CA ASP A 75 -25.90 14.63 16.46
C ASP A 75 -27.41 14.92 16.36
N GLU A 76 -27.82 16.17 16.54
CA GLU A 76 -29.20 16.62 16.33
C GLU A 76 -29.66 16.43 14.87
N TYR A 77 -28.78 16.77 13.91
CA TYR A 77 -29.05 16.51 12.50
C TYR A 77 -29.16 15.01 12.20
N MET A 78 -28.26 14.18 12.72
CA MET A 78 -28.25 12.73 12.47
C MET A 78 -29.46 12.04 13.10
N ALA A 79 -29.87 12.44 14.30
CA ALA A 79 -31.10 11.93 14.93
C ALA A 79 -32.33 12.26 14.07
N ALA A 80 -32.40 13.51 13.58
CA ALA A 80 -33.45 13.95 12.67
C ALA A 80 -33.40 13.22 11.32
N ALA A 81 -32.21 12.94 10.78
CA ALA A 81 -32.03 12.21 9.52
C ALA A 81 -32.44 10.74 9.63
N GLN A 82 -32.10 10.07 10.74
CA GLN A 82 -32.41 8.67 10.99
C GLN A 82 -33.91 8.43 11.19
N GLU A 83 -34.61 9.31 11.90
CA GLU A 83 -36.07 9.28 12.00
C GLU A 83 -36.72 9.33 10.61
N ARG A 84 -36.20 10.17 9.71
CA ARG A 84 -36.72 10.33 8.34
C ARG A 84 -36.36 9.17 7.43
N ALA A 85 -35.18 8.57 7.62
CA ALA A 85 -34.77 7.36 6.93
C ALA A 85 -35.75 6.22 7.17
N SER A 86 -36.21 6.08 8.42
CA SER A 86 -37.21 5.08 8.80
C SER A 86 -38.55 5.28 8.07
N VAL A 87 -38.99 6.54 7.89
CA VAL A 87 -40.20 6.88 7.12
C VAL A 87 -40.07 6.50 5.64
N VAL A 88 -38.90 6.73 5.04
CA VAL A 88 -38.63 6.34 3.64
C VAL A 88 -38.55 4.82 3.50
N GLU A 89 -37.93 4.13 4.45
CA GLU A 89 -37.82 2.67 4.45
C GLU A 89 -39.17 1.98 4.67
N GLU A 90 -40.00 2.51 5.56
CA GLU A 90 -41.39 2.08 5.75
C GLU A 90 -42.22 2.26 4.47
N ALA A 91 -42.12 3.43 3.82
CA ALA A 91 -42.77 3.68 2.53
C ALA A 91 -42.27 2.70 1.44
N ALA A 92 -40.96 2.43 1.38
CA ALA A 92 -40.39 1.44 0.44
C ALA A 92 -40.83 0.00 0.75
N ARG A 93 -41.12 -0.31 2.02
CA ARG A 93 -41.66 -1.61 2.44
C ARG A 93 -43.13 -1.76 2.05
N GLU A 94 -43.93 -0.70 2.21
CA GLU A 94 -45.31 -0.62 1.75
C GLU A 94 -45.40 -0.80 0.22
N VAL A 95 -44.53 -0.14 -0.56
CA VAL A 95 -44.46 -0.30 -2.02
C VAL A 95 -44.10 -1.73 -2.43
N ARG A 96 -43.13 -2.36 -1.74
CA ARG A 96 -42.75 -3.76 -1.97
C ARG A 96 -43.91 -4.72 -1.68
N LEU A 97 -44.66 -4.48 -0.61
CA LEU A 97 -45.87 -5.25 -0.28
C LEU A 97 -46.95 -5.10 -1.37
N MET A 98 -47.20 -3.87 -1.83
CA MET A 98 -48.15 -3.61 -2.92
C MET A 98 -47.74 -4.31 -4.22
N ALA A 99 -46.44 -4.34 -4.55
CA ALA A 99 -45.92 -5.03 -5.73
C ALA A 99 -46.05 -6.57 -5.61
N VAL A 100 -45.81 -7.13 -4.41
CA VAL A 100 -46.00 -8.57 -4.14
C VAL A 100 -47.47 -8.95 -4.23
N GLU A 101 -48.38 -8.13 -3.68
CA GLU A 101 -49.83 -8.35 -3.80
C GLU A 101 -50.32 -8.24 -5.25
N ALA A 102 -49.78 -7.30 -6.03
CA ALA A 102 -50.08 -7.17 -7.46
C ALA A 102 -49.58 -8.39 -8.25
N GLY A 103 -48.34 -8.83 -8.01
CA GLY A 103 -47.76 -10.02 -8.65
C GLY A 103 -48.47 -11.32 -8.26
N ALA A 104 -48.87 -11.47 -6.99
CA ALA A 104 -49.67 -12.62 -6.54
C ALA A 104 -51.05 -12.67 -7.21
N ARG A 105 -51.64 -11.51 -7.55
CA ARG A 105 -52.92 -11.41 -8.25
C ARG A 105 -52.80 -11.65 -9.76
N GLU A 106 -51.71 -11.23 -10.41
CA GLU A 106 -51.43 -11.63 -11.80
C GLU A 106 -51.25 -13.15 -11.92
N ALA A 107 -50.51 -13.76 -10.99
CA ALA A 107 -50.36 -15.22 -10.92
C ALA A 107 -51.68 -15.95 -10.63
N ALA A 108 -52.63 -15.32 -9.94
CA ALA A 108 -53.99 -15.84 -9.73
C ALA A 108 -54.88 -15.67 -10.98
N LYS A 109 -54.73 -14.58 -11.74
CA LYS A 109 -55.41 -14.37 -13.04
C LYS A 109 -54.97 -15.41 -14.09
N GLU A 110 -53.69 -15.81 -14.11
CA GLU A 110 -53.20 -16.91 -14.96
C GLU A 110 -53.77 -18.29 -14.59
N LYS A 111 -54.22 -18.48 -13.34
CA LYS A 111 -54.83 -19.73 -12.86
C LYS A 111 -56.35 -19.79 -12.96
N GLY A 112 -56.99 -18.79 -13.56
CA GLY A 112 -58.39 -18.88 -13.99
C GLY A 112 -59.45 -18.69 -12.89
N ASP A 113 -59.17 -17.93 -11.83
CA ASP A 113 -60.19 -17.59 -10.82
C ASP A 113 -60.84 -16.23 -11.13
N LYS A 114 -62.17 -16.21 -11.35
CA LYS A 114 -62.96 -14.99 -11.62
C LYS A 114 -63.68 -14.57 -10.34
N GLY A 115 -63.07 -13.67 -9.56
CA GLY A 115 -63.69 -13.10 -8.37
C GLY A 115 -63.32 -11.63 -8.12
N ALA A 116 -64.37 -10.81 -7.94
CA ALA A 116 -64.43 -9.41 -7.49
C ALA A 116 -64.05 -8.28 -8.48
N SER A 117 -64.85 -7.21 -8.45
CA SER A 117 -64.87 -6.06 -9.36
C SER A 117 -63.57 -5.25 -9.39
N ASP A 118 -63.02 -5.08 -10.60
CA ASP A 118 -61.70 -4.48 -10.90
C ASP A 118 -61.62 -2.97 -10.53
N GLU A 119 -62.72 -2.20 -10.63
CA GLU A 119 -62.69 -0.74 -10.47
C GLU A 119 -62.48 -0.24 -9.03
N GLY A 120 -63.12 -0.88 -8.03
CA GLY A 120 -63.04 -0.46 -6.63
C GLY A 120 -61.73 -0.83 -5.90
N SER A 121 -60.95 -1.73 -6.52
CA SER A 121 -59.61 -2.12 -6.05
C SER A 121 -58.54 -1.22 -6.66
N MET A 122 -58.70 -0.87 -7.94
CA MET A 122 -57.82 0.06 -8.64
C MET A 122 -57.87 1.46 -8.02
N MET A 123 -59.06 1.99 -7.71
CA MET A 123 -59.20 3.26 -6.98
C MET A 123 -58.54 3.24 -5.58
N ARG A 124 -58.54 2.10 -4.88
CA ARG A 124 -57.88 1.97 -3.58
C ARG A 124 -56.36 1.97 -3.71
N MET A 125 -55.81 1.31 -4.74
CA MET A 125 -54.37 1.36 -5.05
C MET A 125 -53.93 2.76 -5.50
N PHE A 126 -54.71 3.45 -6.34
CA PHE A 126 -54.45 4.83 -6.74
C PHE A 126 -54.49 5.79 -5.54
N GLY A 127 -55.48 5.66 -4.65
CA GLY A 127 -55.58 6.48 -3.44
C GLY A 127 -54.45 6.22 -2.43
N GLN A 128 -54.04 4.95 -2.28
CA GLN A 128 -52.88 4.59 -1.45
C GLN A 128 -51.56 5.09 -2.04
N GLY A 129 -51.41 5.04 -3.38
CA GLY A 129 -50.25 5.59 -4.09
C GLY A 129 -50.12 7.11 -3.92
N GLU A 130 -51.23 7.86 -4.04
CA GLU A 130 -51.24 9.31 -3.86
C GLU A 130 -50.90 9.72 -2.41
N GLN A 131 -51.35 8.92 -1.43
CA GLN A 131 -51.05 9.15 -0.02
C GLN A 131 -49.58 8.82 0.31
N LEU A 132 -49.00 7.80 -0.33
CA LEU A 132 -47.59 7.45 -0.21
C LEU A 132 -46.68 8.49 -0.87
N GLU A 133 -47.07 9.01 -2.04
CA GLU A 133 -46.37 10.08 -2.73
C GLU A 133 -46.34 11.37 -1.89
N LYS A 134 -47.45 11.73 -1.24
CA LYS A 134 -47.50 12.88 -0.31
C LYS A 134 -46.57 12.68 0.89
N ARG A 135 -46.56 11.49 1.51
CA ARG A 135 -45.65 11.15 2.63
C ARG A 135 -44.18 11.26 2.21
N LEU A 136 -43.81 10.78 1.03
CA LEU A 136 -42.45 10.89 0.50
C LEU A 136 -42.07 12.34 0.19
N GLN A 137 -42.96 13.11 -0.44
CA GLN A 137 -42.73 14.53 -0.72
C GLN A 137 -42.57 15.36 0.56
N GLU A 138 -43.35 15.05 1.60
CA GLU A 138 -43.19 15.67 2.93
C GLU A 138 -41.87 15.28 3.59
N ALA A 139 -41.48 14.00 3.56
CA ALA A 139 -40.20 13.54 4.09
C ALA A 139 -39.00 14.24 3.41
N VAL A 140 -39.03 14.38 2.09
CA VAL A 140 -38.00 15.09 1.31
C VAL A 140 -37.96 16.59 1.67
N LYS A 141 -39.11 17.26 1.71
CA LYS A 141 -39.19 18.68 2.10
C LYS A 141 -38.66 18.92 3.50
N CYS A 142 -39.04 18.08 4.45
CA CYS A 142 -38.53 18.14 5.81
C CYS A 142 -37.01 17.93 5.83
N SER A 143 -36.49 16.93 5.12
CA SER A 143 -35.03 16.65 5.04
C SER A 143 -34.24 17.87 4.57
N ILE A 144 -34.69 18.55 3.51
CA ILE A 144 -34.07 19.78 3.01
C ILE A 144 -34.11 20.88 4.09
N ALA A 145 -35.22 21.02 4.81
CA ALA A 145 -35.35 22.02 5.87
C ALA A 145 -34.38 21.78 7.04
N ALA A 146 -34.20 20.52 7.46
CA ALA A 146 -33.25 20.16 8.52
C ALA A 146 -31.79 20.37 8.10
N GLU A 147 -31.46 20.07 6.84
CA GLU A 147 -30.12 20.35 6.30
C GLU A 147 -29.83 21.86 6.26
N VAL A 148 -30.80 22.68 5.86
CA VAL A 148 -30.70 24.14 5.91
C VAL A 148 -30.54 24.66 7.34
N GLU A 149 -31.22 24.06 8.32
CA GLU A 149 -31.13 24.43 9.74
C GLU A 149 -29.77 24.05 10.34
N TYR A 150 -29.26 22.86 10.02
CA TYR A 150 -27.93 22.41 10.39
C TYR A 150 -26.84 23.35 9.83
N LEU A 151 -26.92 23.71 8.54
CA LEU A 151 -25.97 24.63 7.92
C LEU A 151 -26.01 26.04 8.53
N LYS A 152 -27.19 26.52 8.93
CA LYS A 152 -27.34 27.79 9.67
C LYS A 152 -26.69 27.71 11.05
N THR A 153 -26.84 26.57 11.72
CA THR A 153 -26.28 26.33 13.06
C THR A 153 -24.76 26.25 13.00
N ILE A 154 -24.19 25.53 12.03
CA ILE A 154 -22.74 25.53 11.76
C ILE A 154 -22.24 26.95 11.47
N SER A 155 -22.88 27.67 10.54
CA SER A 155 -22.51 29.04 10.18
C SER A 155 -22.49 29.99 11.39
N LYS A 156 -23.41 29.79 12.34
CA LYS A 156 -23.49 30.56 13.58
C LYS A 156 -22.44 30.14 14.62
N ILE A 157 -22.17 28.84 14.77
CA ILE A 157 -21.12 28.33 15.67
C ILE A 157 -19.74 28.79 15.20
N LEU A 158 -19.55 28.91 13.89
CA LEU A 158 -18.34 29.40 13.26
C LEU A 158 -18.29 30.96 13.14
N GLY A 159 -19.24 31.69 13.72
CA GLY A 159 -19.55 33.08 13.37
C GLY A 159 -18.68 34.23 13.93
N ASP A 160 -18.60 35.29 13.11
CA ASP A 160 -18.28 36.72 13.27
C ASP A 160 -16.85 37.27 13.49
N GLU A 161 -15.84 36.48 13.89
CA GLU A 161 -14.43 36.95 13.89
C GLU A 161 -13.57 36.43 12.72
N VAL A 162 -14.19 35.75 11.76
CA VAL A 162 -13.51 35.22 10.57
C VAL A 162 -13.28 36.36 9.56
N LYS A 163 -12.16 37.09 9.73
CA LYS A 163 -11.67 38.06 8.75
C LYS A 163 -10.88 37.36 7.64
N ALA A 164 -11.56 36.93 6.57
CA ALA A 164 -11.05 36.95 5.20
C ALA A 164 -12.10 36.39 4.22
N ASP A 165 -12.24 37.04 3.05
CA ASP A 165 -13.11 36.61 1.94
C ASP A 165 -12.75 35.23 1.35
N GLU A 166 -11.61 34.64 1.71
CA GLU A 166 -11.14 33.33 1.23
C GLU A 166 -11.68 32.15 2.06
N GLU A 167 -11.83 32.29 3.38
CA GLU A 167 -12.31 31.21 4.26
C GLU A 167 -13.83 31.02 4.16
N ARG A 168 -14.59 32.11 3.99
CA ARG A 168 -16.02 32.05 3.64
C ARG A 168 -16.25 31.35 2.29
N ARG A 169 -15.31 31.47 1.35
CA ARG A 169 -15.33 30.71 0.08
C ARG A 169 -14.99 29.24 0.29
N GLY A 170 -14.12 28.90 1.24
CA GLY A 170 -13.84 27.52 1.65
C GLY A 170 -15.10 26.80 2.18
N LEU A 171 -15.79 27.43 3.14
CA LEU A 171 -17.06 26.91 3.66
C LEU A 171 -18.17 26.85 2.61
N ALA A 172 -18.27 27.87 1.74
CA ALA A 172 -19.24 27.88 0.65
C ALA A 172 -18.94 26.81 -0.42
N ARG A 173 -17.66 26.50 -0.69
CA ARG A 173 -17.25 25.39 -1.57
C ARG A 173 -17.59 24.03 -0.98
N LEU A 174 -17.41 23.85 0.33
CA LEU A 174 -17.82 22.66 1.09
C LEU A 174 -19.31 22.33 0.95
N VAL A 175 -20.15 23.36 0.83
CA VAL A 175 -21.59 23.23 0.60
C VAL A 175 -21.92 23.05 -0.90
N ALA A 176 -21.14 23.63 -1.79
CA ALA A 176 -21.41 23.63 -3.24
C ALA A 176 -20.99 22.35 -3.99
N ASP A 177 -19.93 21.65 -3.54
CA ASP A 177 -19.35 20.49 -4.25
C ASP A 177 -19.94 19.11 -3.87
N ARG A 178 -21.10 19.07 -3.19
CA ARG A 178 -21.72 17.81 -2.76
C ARG A 178 -22.37 17.05 -3.94
N PRO A 179 -22.13 15.73 -4.08
CA PRO A 179 -22.99 14.90 -4.90
C PRO A 179 -24.39 14.82 -4.26
N PHE A 180 -25.43 15.01 -5.06
CA PHE A 180 -26.83 14.86 -4.65
C PHE A 180 -27.17 13.36 -4.52
N SER A 181 -26.53 12.66 -3.59
CA SER A 181 -26.90 11.30 -3.20
C SER A 181 -27.24 11.32 -1.71
N TRP A 182 -28.54 11.41 -1.40
CA TRP A 182 -29.04 11.31 -0.04
C TRP A 182 -28.62 9.97 0.57
N GLN A 183 -27.75 10.01 1.59
CA GLN A 183 -27.35 8.85 2.39
C GLN A 183 -27.75 9.15 3.85
N PRO A 184 -28.80 8.49 4.37
CA PRO A 184 -29.34 8.80 5.70
C PRO A 184 -28.37 8.50 6.86
N ASP A 185 -27.35 7.67 6.60
CA ASP A 185 -26.43 7.17 7.63
C ASP A 185 -25.11 7.95 7.70
N VAL A 186 -24.92 8.98 6.87
CA VAL A 186 -23.66 9.72 6.74
C VAL A 186 -23.90 11.19 7.06
N ALA A 187 -23.12 11.74 8.00
CA ALA A 187 -23.25 13.16 8.32
C ALA A 187 -22.84 14.03 7.13
N PRO A 188 -23.41 15.24 6.94
CA PRO A 188 -23.17 16.02 5.73
C PRO A 188 -21.73 16.54 5.58
N LEU A 189 -20.93 16.47 6.65
CA LEU A 189 -19.48 16.75 6.67
C LEU A 189 -18.62 15.48 6.42
N GLU A 190 -19.21 14.29 6.52
CA GLU A 190 -18.54 12.99 6.33
C GLU A 190 -18.47 12.58 4.84
N LEU A 191 -19.31 13.17 3.96
CA LEU A 191 -19.39 12.82 2.53
C LEU A 191 -18.07 13.12 1.77
N PRO A 192 -17.61 12.22 0.88
CA PRO A 192 -16.42 12.46 0.05
C PRO A 192 -16.59 13.67 -0.86
N ARG A 193 -15.54 14.47 -1.03
CA ARG A 193 -15.46 15.48 -2.10
C ARG A 193 -15.61 14.76 -3.45
N ARG A 194 -16.29 15.36 -4.43
CA ARG A 194 -16.18 14.90 -5.82
C ARG A 194 -14.70 14.88 -6.21
N HIS A 195 -14.19 13.73 -6.62
CA HIS A 195 -13.00 13.71 -7.47
C HIS A 195 -13.39 14.45 -8.75
N HIS A 196 -12.79 15.62 -8.99
CA HIS A 196 -12.87 16.22 -10.32
C HIS A 196 -12.18 15.26 -11.30
N SER A 197 -12.97 14.60 -12.15
CA SER A 197 -12.49 14.20 -13.47
C SER A 197 -12.00 15.47 -14.19
N PRO A 198 -10.87 15.43 -14.92
CA PRO A 198 -10.32 16.62 -15.57
C PRO A 198 -11.15 16.97 -16.81
N LEU A 199 -12.31 17.60 -16.60
CA LEU A 199 -13.11 18.16 -17.69
C LEU A 199 -13.34 19.65 -17.45
N GLU A 200 -12.61 20.41 -18.28
CA GLU A 200 -12.78 21.80 -18.68
C GLU A 200 -12.83 22.87 -17.59
N ALA A 201 -11.64 23.40 -17.27
CA ALA A 201 -11.50 24.68 -16.59
C ALA A 201 -12.19 25.78 -17.41
N PRO A 202 -13.07 26.61 -16.81
CA PRO A 202 -13.51 27.83 -17.47
C PRO A 202 -12.31 28.75 -17.63
N GLN A 203 -11.90 28.97 -18.89
CA GLN A 203 -10.89 29.95 -19.25
C GLN A 203 -11.37 31.34 -18.80
N GLY A 204 -10.79 31.85 -17.72
CA GLY A 204 -11.23 33.12 -17.16
C GLY A 204 -10.41 33.60 -15.98
N LYS A 205 -9.29 34.25 -16.29
CA LYS A 205 -8.44 35.09 -15.42
C LYS A 205 -7.54 34.34 -14.42
N GLU A 206 -6.24 34.41 -14.73
CA GLU A 206 -5.11 34.11 -13.87
C GLU A 206 -5.21 34.86 -12.53
N GLY A 207 -5.85 34.25 -11.55
CA GLY A 207 -5.63 34.57 -10.15
C GLY A 207 -4.35 33.88 -9.72
N LYS A 208 -3.34 34.66 -9.32
CA LYS A 208 -2.10 34.16 -8.70
C LYS A 208 -2.48 33.16 -7.60
N ARG A 209 -2.21 31.87 -7.82
CA ARG A 209 -2.28 30.84 -6.79
C ARG A 209 -1.18 31.19 -5.80
N ALA A 210 -1.55 31.81 -4.68
CA ALA A 210 -0.63 32.08 -3.59
C ALA A 210 -0.02 30.74 -3.17
N GLN A 211 1.29 30.61 -3.28
CA GLN A 211 2.01 29.53 -2.63
C GLN A 211 1.88 29.80 -1.12
N GLU A 212 1.02 29.02 -0.46
CA GLU A 212 0.99 28.99 1.00
C GLU A 212 2.41 28.65 1.50
N PRO A 213 2.91 29.34 2.52
CA PRO A 213 4.23 29.03 3.06
C PRO A 213 4.22 27.59 3.58
N GLU A 214 5.15 26.78 3.07
CA GLU A 214 5.31 25.34 3.36
C GLU A 214 5.46 25.00 4.87
N GLN A 215 5.59 26.02 5.72
CA GLN A 215 5.76 25.97 7.17
C GLN A 215 4.47 25.75 7.98
N SER A 216 3.28 25.79 7.36
CA SER A 216 2.01 25.61 8.07
C SER A 216 1.53 24.15 8.19
N LEU A 217 2.10 23.22 7.41
CA LEU A 217 1.65 21.83 7.38
C LEU A 217 2.32 21.00 8.49
N PRO A 218 1.59 20.05 9.12
CA PRO A 218 2.16 19.20 10.16
C PRO A 218 3.31 18.34 9.60
N PRO A 219 4.36 18.09 10.41
CA PRO A 219 5.50 17.29 9.98
C PRO A 219 5.05 15.86 9.65
N ARG A 220 5.62 15.28 8.59
CA ARG A 220 5.29 13.92 8.16
C ARG A 220 6.44 12.97 8.46
N CYS A 221 6.12 11.73 8.79
CA CYS A 221 7.11 10.66 8.89
C CYS A 221 6.78 9.56 7.89
N PHE A 222 7.71 9.27 7.00
CA PHE A 222 7.60 8.13 6.09
C PHE A 222 8.23 6.90 6.73
N VAL A 223 7.45 5.83 6.84
CA VAL A 223 7.87 4.56 7.43
C VAL A 223 8.17 3.57 6.30
N LEU A 224 9.40 3.11 6.26
CA LEU A 224 9.91 2.11 5.33
C LEU A 224 10.25 0.83 6.09
N GLU A 225 10.23 -0.30 5.39
CA GLU A 225 10.53 -1.61 5.97
C GLU A 225 11.56 -2.34 5.11
N PHE A 226 12.59 -2.91 5.73
CA PHE A 226 13.59 -3.73 5.05
C PHE A 226 13.85 -5.03 5.81
N PHE A 227 13.20 -6.09 5.33
CA PHE A 227 13.39 -7.47 5.79
C PHE A 227 14.27 -8.21 4.78
N GLY A 228 15.58 -8.18 5.01
CA GLY A 228 16.58 -8.55 4.01
C GLY A 228 16.93 -10.04 4.01
N ASP A 229 17.09 -10.62 2.82
CA ASP A 229 17.70 -11.94 2.61
C ASP A 229 19.21 -11.86 2.32
N ILE A 230 19.87 -13.00 2.12
CA ILE A 230 21.32 -13.05 1.86
C ILE A 230 21.69 -12.29 0.56
N GLN A 231 20.82 -12.25 -0.44
CA GLN A 231 21.09 -11.55 -1.70
C GLN A 231 20.76 -10.06 -1.64
N ALA A 232 20.10 -9.61 -0.57
CA ALA A 232 19.48 -8.29 -0.45
C ALA A 232 18.47 -8.01 -1.58
N SER A 233 17.68 -9.02 -2.00
CA SER A 233 16.76 -8.89 -3.14
C SER A 233 15.74 -7.76 -2.97
N GLN A 234 15.40 -7.41 -1.72
CA GLN A 234 14.48 -6.35 -1.32
C GLN A 234 14.99 -4.95 -1.71
N VAL A 235 16.27 -4.79 -2.07
CA VAL A 235 16.84 -3.52 -2.53
C VAL A 235 16.12 -2.96 -3.76
N GLU A 236 15.57 -3.82 -4.62
CA GLU A 236 14.82 -3.39 -5.81
C GLU A 236 13.50 -2.70 -5.48
N ASN A 237 12.87 -3.05 -4.36
CA ASN A 237 11.69 -2.35 -3.86
C ASN A 237 12.11 -1.09 -3.10
N LEU A 238 13.09 -1.22 -2.19
CA LEU A 238 13.59 -0.12 -1.36
C LEU A 238 14.00 1.09 -2.21
N ARG A 239 14.70 0.88 -3.34
CA ARG A 239 15.11 1.99 -4.22
C ARG A 239 13.94 2.76 -4.81
N GLN A 240 12.81 2.11 -5.07
CA GLN A 240 11.60 2.76 -5.60
C GLN A 240 10.92 3.57 -4.49
N GLU A 241 10.79 2.97 -3.31
CA GLU A 241 10.23 3.60 -2.12
C GLU A 241 11.04 4.83 -1.72
N VAL A 242 12.38 4.71 -1.65
CA VAL A 242 13.30 5.82 -1.39
C VAL A 242 13.17 6.90 -2.46
N THR A 243 13.07 6.53 -3.75
CA THR A 243 12.91 7.52 -4.83
C THR A 243 11.61 8.29 -4.69
N ALA A 244 10.52 7.63 -4.31
CA ALA A 244 9.24 8.27 -4.04
C ALA A 244 9.31 9.22 -2.84
N VAL A 245 9.93 8.79 -1.74
CA VAL A 245 10.10 9.61 -0.54
C VAL A 245 10.96 10.83 -0.85
N VAL A 246 12.12 10.66 -1.49
CA VAL A 246 13.00 11.79 -1.88
C VAL A 246 12.29 12.77 -2.82
N GLY A 247 11.41 12.29 -3.70
CA GLY A 247 10.68 13.14 -4.64
C GLY A 247 9.57 13.99 -4.01
N HIS A 248 9.09 13.63 -2.81
CA HIS A 248 7.91 14.24 -2.19
C HIS A 248 8.17 14.87 -0.80
N ALA A 249 9.06 14.26 -0.01
CA ALA A 249 9.39 14.73 1.32
C ALA A 249 10.19 16.04 1.27
N SER A 250 9.98 16.91 2.26
CA SER A 250 10.67 18.19 2.37
C SER A 250 11.28 18.36 3.76
N ALA A 251 12.60 18.55 3.81
CA ALA A 251 13.30 18.89 5.04
C ALA A 251 12.80 20.23 5.63
N ALA A 252 12.37 21.18 4.78
CA ALA A 252 11.87 22.48 5.22
C ALA A 252 10.54 22.38 6.00
N ARG A 253 9.74 21.35 5.73
CA ARG A 253 8.52 21.01 6.48
C ARG A 253 8.82 20.20 7.76
N GLY A 254 10.06 19.74 7.93
CA GLY A 254 10.42 18.83 9.01
C GLY A 254 9.98 17.39 8.76
N ASP A 255 9.88 16.97 7.50
CA ASP A 255 9.57 15.58 7.17
C ASP A 255 10.75 14.66 7.58
N THR A 256 10.44 13.51 8.17
CA THR A 256 11.42 12.52 8.64
C THR A 256 11.18 11.15 8.02
N VAL A 257 12.17 10.26 8.15
CA VAL A 257 12.06 8.87 7.68
C VAL A 257 12.42 7.92 8.81
N VAL A 258 11.57 6.91 9.02
CA VAL A 258 11.84 5.78 9.90
C VAL A 258 11.96 4.52 9.05
N LEU A 259 13.08 3.83 9.15
CA LEU A 259 13.27 2.51 8.54
C LEU A 259 13.24 1.43 9.61
N VAL A 260 12.32 0.49 9.49
CA VAL A 260 12.34 -0.75 10.28
C VAL A 260 13.24 -1.76 9.57
N LEU A 261 14.33 -2.13 10.23
CA LEU A 261 15.37 -2.99 9.66
C LEU A 261 15.42 -4.33 10.39
N ASN A 262 15.39 -5.42 9.63
CA ASN A 262 15.56 -6.77 10.14
C ASN A 262 16.31 -7.65 9.12
N THR A 263 17.59 -7.90 9.37
CA THR A 263 18.43 -8.73 8.50
C THR A 263 19.74 -9.14 9.18
N GLY A 264 20.16 -10.39 8.98
CA GLY A 264 21.47 -10.90 9.36
C GLY A 264 22.61 -10.51 8.41
N GLY A 265 22.32 -9.81 7.32
CA GLY A 265 23.27 -9.45 6.28
C GLY A 265 23.34 -10.47 5.13
N GLY A 266 24.43 -10.41 4.37
CA GLY A 266 24.60 -11.22 3.17
C GLY A 266 25.61 -10.63 2.19
N THR A 267 25.28 -10.62 0.91
CA THR A 267 26.20 -10.16 -0.15
C THR A 267 26.63 -8.71 0.07
N VAL A 268 27.94 -8.48 0.09
CA VAL A 268 28.52 -7.15 0.31
C VAL A 268 28.03 -6.13 -0.71
N THR A 269 27.89 -6.54 -1.97
CA THR A 269 27.42 -5.65 -3.04
C THR A 269 25.93 -5.33 -2.95
N GLY A 270 25.10 -6.30 -2.58
CA GLY A 270 23.65 -6.08 -2.40
C GLY A 270 23.36 -5.12 -1.23
N TYR A 271 23.97 -5.39 -0.08
CA TYR A 271 23.82 -4.55 1.11
C TYR A 271 24.51 -3.18 0.94
N GLY A 272 25.62 -3.11 0.20
CA GLY A 272 26.25 -1.85 -0.17
C GLY A 272 25.35 -0.98 -1.05
N LEU A 273 24.61 -1.58 -2.00
CA LEU A 273 23.62 -0.86 -2.80
C LEU A 273 22.45 -0.37 -1.93
N ALA A 274 21.95 -1.22 -1.02
CA ALA A 274 20.87 -0.85 -0.10
C ALA A 274 21.27 0.32 0.81
N ALA A 275 22.47 0.26 1.37
CA ALA A 275 23.10 1.34 2.12
C ALA A 275 23.18 2.63 1.29
N ALA A 276 23.63 2.56 0.04
CA ALA A 276 23.67 3.72 -0.87
C ALA A 276 22.27 4.32 -1.13
N GLN A 277 21.20 3.51 -1.15
CA GLN A 277 19.84 4.06 -1.25
C GLN A 277 19.47 4.87 -0.01
N LEU A 278 19.78 4.37 1.20
CA LEU A 278 19.48 5.09 2.44
C LEU A 278 20.27 6.41 2.55
N GLN A 279 21.50 6.45 2.05
CA GLN A 279 22.28 7.70 1.98
C GLN A 279 21.59 8.78 1.13
N ARG A 280 20.79 8.43 0.13
CA ARG A 280 20.04 9.40 -0.69
C ARG A 280 19.02 10.17 0.14
N LEU A 281 18.42 9.55 1.16
CA LEU A 281 17.48 10.21 2.07
C LEU A 281 18.18 11.32 2.85
N LYS A 282 19.36 11.01 3.40
CA LYS A 282 20.19 11.98 4.13
C LYS A 282 20.72 13.09 3.22
N ALA A 283 21.12 12.74 1.99
CA ALA A 283 21.55 13.72 0.99
C ALA A 283 20.41 14.68 0.59
N ALA A 284 19.15 14.25 0.70
CA ALA A 284 17.97 15.10 0.52
C ALA A 284 17.65 15.96 1.77
N GLY A 285 18.46 15.89 2.82
CA GLY A 285 18.28 16.64 4.07
C GLY A 285 17.25 16.04 5.03
N LEU A 286 16.75 14.83 4.76
CA LEU A 286 15.79 14.16 5.62
C LEU A 286 16.50 13.50 6.80
N HIS A 287 15.93 13.64 8.00
CA HIS A 287 16.42 12.95 9.18
C HIS A 287 16.01 11.47 9.13
N LEU A 288 17.00 10.57 9.12
CA LEU A 288 16.80 9.12 9.01
C LEU A 288 16.99 8.44 10.37
N THR A 289 15.90 7.92 10.92
CA THR A 289 15.93 7.00 12.06
C THR A 289 15.85 5.56 11.55
N ILE A 290 16.76 4.69 12.00
CA ILE A 290 16.70 3.25 11.71
C ILE A 290 16.39 2.52 13.01
N CYS A 291 15.35 1.68 12.99
CA CYS A 291 14.91 0.86 14.11
C CYS A 291 15.21 -0.61 13.83
N VAL A 292 16.04 -1.23 14.67
CA VAL A 292 16.40 -2.65 14.57
C VAL A 292 15.54 -3.47 15.52
N GLU A 293 14.66 -4.31 14.99
CA GLU A 293 13.74 -5.10 15.83
C GLU A 293 14.38 -6.38 16.34
N GLN A 294 15.01 -7.16 15.46
CA GLN A 294 15.55 -8.48 15.80
C GLN A 294 17.03 -8.59 15.48
N VAL A 295 17.44 -8.18 14.28
CA VAL A 295 18.84 -8.30 13.87
C VAL A 295 19.22 -7.22 12.86
N ALA A 296 20.41 -6.66 13.04
CA ALA A 296 21.14 -5.86 12.06
C ALA A 296 22.62 -6.23 12.16
N ALA A 297 22.98 -7.35 11.53
CA ALA A 297 24.33 -7.91 11.55
C ALA A 297 24.97 -7.87 10.16
N SER A 298 26.30 -7.77 10.09
CA SER A 298 27.08 -7.77 8.84
C SER A 298 26.56 -6.73 7.84
N GLY A 299 26.10 -7.13 6.65
CA GLY A 299 25.46 -6.23 5.68
C GLY A 299 24.26 -5.45 6.24
N GLY A 300 23.54 -5.99 7.23
CA GLY A 300 22.51 -5.27 7.96
C GLY A 300 23.07 -4.09 8.76
N TYR A 301 24.19 -4.28 9.45
CA TYR A 301 24.86 -3.19 10.16
C TYR A 301 25.44 -2.14 9.20
N MET A 302 25.87 -2.56 8.00
CA MET A 302 26.27 -1.64 6.93
C MET A 302 25.12 -0.67 6.57
N MET A 303 23.88 -1.14 6.52
CA MET A 303 22.72 -0.26 6.33
C MET A 303 22.43 0.58 7.60
N ALA A 304 22.43 -0.06 8.77
CA ALA A 304 22.08 0.57 10.03
C ALA A 304 22.98 1.76 10.39
N CYS A 305 24.29 1.63 10.14
CA CYS A 305 25.28 2.64 10.53
C CYS A 305 25.10 4.00 9.84
N ILE A 306 24.31 4.08 8.76
CA ILE A 306 24.02 5.32 8.03
C ILE A 306 23.08 6.26 8.82
N ALA A 307 22.26 5.70 9.73
CA ALA A 307 21.22 6.44 10.43
C ALA A 307 21.74 7.71 11.12
N ASP A 308 20.93 8.76 11.16
CA ASP A 308 21.15 9.90 12.05
C ASP A 308 20.85 9.52 13.49
N ARG A 309 19.88 8.62 13.68
CA ARG A 309 19.52 8.00 14.96
C ARG A 309 19.30 6.51 14.75
N LEU A 310 20.13 5.68 15.39
CA LEU A 310 20.04 4.23 15.33
C LEU A 310 19.47 3.68 16.64
N VAL A 311 18.32 3.05 16.54
CA VAL A 311 17.57 2.49 17.68
C VAL A 311 17.51 0.98 17.55
N ALA A 312 17.57 0.26 18.66
CA ALA A 312 17.40 -1.19 18.66
C ALA A 312 16.52 -1.68 19.80
N ALA A 313 15.82 -2.80 19.59
CA ALA A 313 15.19 -3.51 20.69
C ALA A 313 16.25 -4.07 21.66
N PRO A 314 15.95 -4.24 22.96
CA PRO A 314 16.92 -4.69 23.96
C PRO A 314 17.62 -6.02 23.64
N PHE A 315 16.91 -6.96 22.99
CA PHE A 315 17.42 -8.27 22.59
C PHE A 315 17.76 -8.38 21.10
N ALA A 316 17.77 -7.26 20.38
CA ALA A 316 18.22 -7.27 18.99
C ALA A 316 19.72 -7.60 18.91
N VAL A 317 20.11 -8.32 17.87
CA VAL A 317 21.51 -8.68 17.58
C VAL A 317 22.11 -7.69 16.60
N LEU A 318 23.20 -7.04 16.99
CA LEU A 318 23.91 -6.05 16.17
C LEU A 318 25.37 -6.42 15.99
N GLY A 319 26.02 -5.76 15.03
CA GLY A 319 27.44 -5.92 14.77
C GLY A 319 27.70 -6.90 13.64
N SER A 320 28.50 -7.93 13.89
CA SER A 320 29.09 -8.80 12.87
C SER A 320 29.81 -8.00 11.78
N ILE A 321 30.54 -6.96 12.20
CA ILE A 321 31.33 -6.12 11.30
C ILE A 321 32.56 -6.93 10.89
N GLY A 322 32.40 -7.69 9.81
CA GLY A 322 33.38 -8.64 9.32
C GLY A 322 32.97 -9.16 7.94
N VAL A 323 33.89 -9.89 7.30
CA VAL A 323 33.69 -10.46 5.97
C VAL A 323 34.16 -11.91 6.00
N ILE A 324 33.30 -12.81 5.52
CA ILE A 324 33.61 -14.23 5.41
C ILE A 324 33.37 -14.71 3.99
N THR A 325 34.00 -15.82 3.62
CA THR A 325 33.73 -16.52 2.37
C THR A 325 33.91 -18.01 2.60
N ASP A 326 32.82 -18.74 2.45
CA ASP A 326 32.78 -20.19 2.63
C ASP A 326 32.42 -20.86 1.31
N ILE A 327 33.27 -21.79 0.86
CA ILE A 327 33.06 -22.56 -0.37
C ILE A 327 33.32 -24.03 -0.06
N PRO A 328 32.31 -24.91 -0.09
CA PRO A 328 32.52 -26.34 0.11
C PRO A 328 33.36 -26.90 -1.04
N ASN A 329 34.34 -27.75 -0.72
CA ASN A 329 35.22 -28.36 -1.71
C ASN A 329 34.91 -29.86 -1.86
N VAL A 330 34.66 -30.28 -3.10
CA VAL A 330 34.32 -31.67 -3.47
C VAL A 330 35.37 -32.31 -4.37
N TYR A 331 36.50 -31.62 -4.61
CA TYR A 331 37.55 -32.06 -5.53
C TYR A 331 38.04 -33.48 -5.22
N ASP A 332 38.42 -33.76 -3.97
CA ASP A 332 38.98 -35.06 -3.59
C ASP A 332 37.94 -36.19 -3.70
N ARG A 333 36.66 -35.89 -3.47
CA ARG A 333 35.58 -36.87 -3.61
C ARG A 333 35.38 -37.24 -5.08
N LEU A 334 35.24 -36.23 -5.93
CA LEU A 334 35.01 -36.43 -7.38
C LEU A 334 36.23 -37.06 -8.05
N SER A 335 37.44 -36.72 -7.62
CA SER A 335 38.66 -37.37 -8.12
C SER A 335 38.73 -38.86 -7.77
N LYS A 336 38.22 -39.29 -6.61
CA LYS A 336 38.12 -40.72 -6.25
C LYS A 336 37.09 -41.47 -7.09
N GLU A 337 36.07 -40.78 -7.57
CA GLU A 337 35.04 -41.31 -8.47
C GLU A 337 35.49 -41.30 -9.94
N GLY A 338 36.71 -40.86 -10.23
CA GLY A 338 37.27 -40.79 -11.59
C GLY A 338 36.79 -39.59 -12.39
N ILE A 339 36.13 -38.61 -11.76
CA ILE A 339 35.62 -37.40 -12.41
C ILE A 339 36.67 -36.30 -12.34
N ALA A 340 37.20 -35.90 -13.50
CA ALA A 340 38.18 -34.82 -13.63
C ALA A 340 37.56 -33.56 -14.24
N PHE A 341 37.78 -32.40 -13.61
CA PHE A 341 37.34 -31.11 -14.12
C PHE A 341 38.48 -30.40 -14.84
N GLN A 342 38.32 -30.14 -16.14
CA GLN A 342 39.21 -29.25 -16.89
C GLN A 342 38.66 -27.82 -16.84
N THR A 343 39.34 -26.95 -16.09
CA THR A 343 39.00 -25.53 -16.03
C THR A 343 39.97 -24.74 -16.92
N ILE A 344 39.44 -24.00 -17.88
CA ILE A 344 40.18 -23.06 -18.70
C ILE A 344 39.70 -21.65 -18.34
N THR A 345 40.61 -20.78 -17.90
CA THR A 345 40.28 -19.39 -17.55
C THR A 345 41.24 -18.41 -18.19
N ALA A 346 40.70 -17.27 -18.65
CA ALA A 346 41.50 -16.08 -18.89
C ALA A 346 41.75 -15.34 -17.57
N GLY A 347 43.01 -15.13 -17.21
CA GLY A 347 43.44 -14.48 -15.95
C GLY A 347 43.71 -15.48 -14.82
N LYS A 348 44.85 -15.29 -14.14
CA LYS A 348 45.38 -16.22 -13.12
C LYS A 348 44.41 -16.45 -11.94
N TYR A 349 43.67 -15.42 -11.54
CA TYR A 349 42.83 -15.44 -10.33
C TYR A 349 41.32 -15.45 -10.62
N LYS A 350 40.90 -15.73 -11.87
CA LYS A 350 39.47 -15.77 -12.24
C LYS A 350 38.70 -16.92 -11.57
N ARG A 351 39.41 -17.98 -11.16
CA ARG A 351 38.84 -19.10 -10.40
C ARG A 351 39.78 -19.52 -9.27
N THR A 352 40.05 -18.58 -8.37
CA THR A 352 40.92 -18.77 -7.19
C THR A 352 40.37 -19.91 -6.32
N LEU A 353 39.12 -19.79 -5.85
CA LEU A 353 38.39 -20.84 -5.15
C LEU A 353 37.20 -21.33 -5.96
N THR A 354 37.02 -22.65 -6.02
CA THR A 354 35.86 -23.32 -6.62
C THR A 354 35.69 -24.69 -5.98
N PRO A 355 34.47 -25.23 -5.88
CA PRO A 355 34.23 -26.55 -5.28
C PRO A 355 35.00 -27.69 -5.96
N THR A 356 35.32 -27.55 -7.25
CA THR A 356 35.85 -28.60 -8.12
C THR A 356 37.34 -28.48 -8.44
N LYS A 357 38.06 -27.61 -7.75
CA LYS A 357 39.53 -27.43 -7.89
C LYS A 357 40.17 -27.75 -6.55
N LYS A 358 41.33 -28.40 -6.58
CA LYS A 358 42.16 -28.55 -5.39
C LYS A 358 42.63 -27.18 -4.90
N VAL A 359 42.33 -26.85 -3.65
CA VAL A 359 42.74 -25.58 -3.04
C VAL A 359 44.25 -25.60 -2.78
N THR A 360 44.96 -24.58 -3.26
CA THR A 360 46.41 -24.40 -3.04
C THR A 360 46.70 -23.33 -1.98
N PRO A 361 47.90 -23.32 -1.36
CA PRO A 361 48.30 -22.25 -0.44
C PRO A 361 48.21 -20.85 -1.06
N GLU A 362 48.52 -20.72 -2.36
CA GLU A 362 48.43 -19.48 -3.10
C GLU A 362 46.98 -19.01 -3.27
N ASP A 363 46.03 -19.94 -3.48
CA ASP A 363 44.60 -19.62 -3.54
C ASP A 363 44.07 -19.09 -2.21
N VAL A 364 44.53 -19.69 -1.10
CA VAL A 364 44.18 -19.24 0.26
C VAL A 364 44.77 -17.86 0.53
N ALA A 365 46.04 -17.64 0.18
CA ALA A 365 46.70 -16.35 0.36
C ALA A 365 46.00 -15.24 -0.43
N LYS A 366 45.63 -15.50 -1.69
CA LYS A 366 44.92 -14.52 -2.52
C LYS A 366 43.52 -14.22 -1.99
N THR A 367 42.76 -15.24 -1.60
CA THR A 367 41.43 -15.05 -1.01
C THR A 367 41.51 -14.24 0.29
N LYS A 368 42.51 -14.49 1.15
CA LYS A 368 42.71 -13.68 2.36
C LYS A 368 42.97 -12.21 2.05
N GLU A 369 43.82 -11.92 1.07
CA GLU A 369 44.06 -10.55 0.59
C GLU A 369 42.75 -9.89 0.12
N ASP A 370 41.93 -10.61 -0.64
CA ASP A 370 40.65 -10.11 -1.14
C ASP A 370 39.65 -9.83 0.00
N ILE A 371 39.54 -10.74 0.98
CA ILE A 371 38.69 -10.57 2.17
C ILE A 371 39.16 -9.39 3.01
N GLU A 372 40.47 -9.25 3.26
CA GLU A 372 41.05 -8.13 4.00
C GLU A 372 40.79 -6.78 3.31
N ALA A 373 40.85 -6.74 1.98
CA ALA A 373 40.53 -5.55 1.21
C ALA A 373 39.07 -5.14 1.40
N ILE A 374 38.14 -6.10 1.31
CA ILE A 374 36.71 -5.84 1.53
C ILE A 374 36.45 -5.44 2.99
N PHE A 375 37.09 -6.11 3.95
CA PHE A 375 36.95 -5.78 5.36
C PHE A 375 37.44 -4.36 5.67
N LYS A 376 38.56 -3.92 5.08
CA LYS A 376 39.03 -2.52 5.18
C LYS A 376 38.01 -1.53 4.63
N LEU A 377 37.37 -1.83 3.50
CA LEU A 377 36.30 -0.98 2.95
C LEU A 377 35.10 -0.92 3.89
N PHE A 378 34.64 -2.05 4.41
CA PHE A 378 33.50 -2.09 5.32
C PHE A 378 33.80 -1.34 6.63
N ARG A 379 34.96 -1.60 7.25
CA ARG A 379 35.42 -0.89 8.45
C ARG A 379 35.51 0.63 8.20
N GLY A 380 36.07 1.04 7.07
CA GLY A 380 36.13 2.45 6.67
C GLY A 380 34.74 3.07 6.50
N PHE A 381 33.81 2.35 5.88
CA PHE A 381 32.43 2.79 5.71
C PHE A 381 31.72 2.98 7.07
N VAL A 382 31.86 2.03 7.99
CA VAL A 382 31.30 2.18 9.35
C VAL A 382 31.92 3.38 10.06
N GLY A 383 33.24 3.54 10.01
CA GLY A 383 33.94 4.67 10.62
C GLY A 383 33.51 6.04 10.10
N GLN A 384 33.19 6.13 8.81
CA GLN A 384 32.70 7.38 8.21
C GLN A 384 31.30 7.76 8.69
N ASN A 385 30.40 6.77 8.86
CA ASN A 385 29.02 7.04 9.27
C ASN A 385 28.83 7.07 10.80
N ARG A 386 29.73 6.42 11.56
CA ARG A 386 29.73 6.34 13.03
C ARG A 386 31.11 6.67 13.60
N PRO A 387 31.61 7.92 13.48
CA PRO A 387 32.96 8.31 13.88
C PRO A 387 33.24 8.17 15.39
N GLN A 388 32.20 8.02 16.21
CA GLN A 388 32.28 7.81 17.65
C GLN A 388 32.63 6.37 18.06
N LEU A 389 32.62 5.41 17.13
CA LEU A 389 32.90 4.00 17.39
C LEU A 389 34.40 3.74 17.55
N ASP A 390 34.75 2.90 18.53
CA ASP A 390 36.06 2.25 18.56
C ASP A 390 36.07 1.06 17.59
N LEU A 391 36.55 1.31 16.37
CA LEU A 391 36.58 0.30 15.32
C LEU A 391 37.51 -0.88 15.63
N GLU A 392 38.49 -0.75 16.52
CA GLU A 392 39.31 -1.90 16.90
C GLU A 392 38.54 -2.85 17.82
N GLU A 393 37.64 -2.32 18.64
CA GLU A 393 36.78 -3.13 19.52
C GLU A 393 35.63 -3.78 18.75
N VAL A 394 34.97 -3.03 17.86
CA VAL A 394 33.70 -3.49 17.25
C VAL A 394 33.84 -4.13 15.87
N ALA A 395 34.97 -3.98 15.19
CA ALA A 395 35.20 -4.58 13.87
C ALA A 395 35.92 -5.95 13.97
N THR A 396 35.53 -6.79 14.93
CA THR A 396 36.11 -8.13 15.12
C THR A 396 35.31 -9.24 14.43
N GLY A 397 34.12 -8.92 13.94
CA GLY A 397 33.14 -9.88 13.41
C GLY A 397 32.20 -10.48 14.46
N GLU A 398 32.37 -10.11 15.74
CA GLU A 398 31.49 -10.52 16.83
C GLU A 398 30.12 -9.83 16.76
N THR A 399 29.15 -10.38 17.50
CA THR A 399 27.79 -9.83 17.62
C THR A 399 27.48 -9.47 19.06
N TRP A 400 26.68 -8.43 19.24
CA TRP A 400 26.29 -7.92 20.55
C TRP A 400 24.77 -7.78 20.63
N PHE A 401 24.20 -8.10 21.79
CA PHE A 401 22.81 -7.79 22.08
C PHE A 401 22.64 -6.30 22.37
N GLY A 402 21.41 -5.79 22.33
CA GLY A 402 21.10 -4.36 22.45
C GLY A 402 21.84 -3.62 23.56
N GLN A 403 21.87 -4.16 24.79
CA GLN A 403 22.59 -3.53 25.91
C GLN A 403 24.10 -3.41 25.66
N ASP A 404 24.75 -4.51 25.26
CA ASP A 404 26.18 -4.54 24.93
C ASP A 404 26.52 -3.66 23.72
N ALA A 405 25.59 -3.57 22.75
CA ALA A 405 25.70 -2.73 21.58
C ALA A 405 25.59 -1.25 21.95
N LEU A 406 24.72 -0.89 22.89
CA LEU A 406 24.59 0.48 23.39
C LEU A 406 25.86 0.94 24.11
N GLU A 407 26.42 0.09 24.97
CA GLU A 407 27.66 0.37 25.71
C GLU A 407 28.85 0.62 24.75
N ARG A 408 28.88 -0.10 23.63
CA ARG A 408 29.87 0.06 22.55
C ARG A 408 29.52 1.15 21.55
N LYS A 409 28.42 1.87 21.76
CA LYS A 409 27.88 2.90 20.87
C LYS A 409 27.57 2.37 19.46
N LEU A 410 27.34 1.08 19.30
CA LEU A 410 26.85 0.48 18.05
C LEU A 410 25.42 0.91 17.74
N VAL A 411 24.65 1.28 18.77
CA VAL A 411 23.33 1.91 18.70
C VAL A 411 23.31 3.16 19.57
N ASP A 412 22.31 4.01 19.40
CA ASP A 412 22.14 5.25 20.16
C ASP A 412 21.15 5.10 21.31
N GLU A 413 20.16 4.22 21.16
CA GLU A 413 19.08 4.04 22.12
C GLU A 413 18.47 2.65 22.04
N LEU A 414 17.92 2.18 23.16
CA LEU A 414 17.15 0.95 23.25
C LEU A 414 15.66 1.24 23.43
N THR A 415 14.89 1.02 22.37
CA THR A 415 13.42 1.11 22.38
C THR A 415 12.84 0.33 21.18
N SER A 416 11.53 0.11 21.17
CA SER A 416 10.84 -0.51 20.05
C SER A 416 10.55 0.48 18.92
N SER A 417 10.41 -0.04 17.69
CA SER A 417 9.90 0.71 16.54
C SER A 417 8.52 1.30 16.83
N ASP A 418 7.64 0.53 17.48
CA ASP A 418 6.30 0.94 17.88
C ASP A 418 6.34 2.18 18.81
N ASP A 419 7.21 2.19 19.81
CA ASP A 419 7.33 3.33 20.74
C ASP A 419 7.82 4.58 20.02
N ILE A 420 8.73 4.46 19.05
CA ILE A 420 9.18 5.57 18.21
C ILE A 420 7.99 6.15 17.41
N LEU A 421 7.23 5.29 16.72
CA LEU A 421 6.08 5.72 15.93
C LEU A 421 4.99 6.36 16.81
N LEU A 422 4.69 5.77 17.96
CA LEU A 422 3.72 6.33 18.91
C LEU A 422 4.17 7.69 19.47
N ASN A 423 5.46 7.86 19.76
CA ASN A 423 6.00 9.13 20.23
C ASN A 423 5.94 10.21 19.14
N LEU A 424 6.27 9.88 17.89
CA LEU A 424 6.13 10.79 16.76
C LEU A 424 4.66 11.21 16.54
N ARG A 425 3.71 10.27 16.65
CA ARG A 425 2.27 10.59 16.59
C ARG A 425 1.85 11.54 17.73
N LYS A 426 2.31 11.32 18.96
CA LYS A 426 2.03 12.20 20.10
C LYS A 426 2.58 13.62 19.90
N GLN A 427 3.68 13.75 19.16
CA GLN A 427 4.26 15.05 18.78
C GLN A 427 3.50 15.73 17.62
N GLY A 428 2.44 15.09 17.09
CA GLY A 428 1.61 15.63 16.02
C GLY A 428 2.04 15.24 14.62
N ALA A 429 3.00 14.31 14.47
CA ALA A 429 3.45 13.88 13.15
C ALA A 429 2.42 12.98 12.45
N MET A 430 2.29 13.18 11.13
CA MET A 430 1.50 12.30 10.26
C MET A 430 2.36 11.17 9.74
N LEU A 431 2.05 9.93 10.11
CA LEU A 431 2.84 8.76 9.78
C LEU A 431 2.28 8.04 8.53
N TYR A 432 3.13 7.78 7.55
CA TYR A 432 2.78 7.12 6.30
C TYR A 432 3.67 5.90 6.06
N SER A 433 3.08 4.71 5.99
CA SER A 433 3.77 3.51 5.50
C SER A 433 3.85 3.58 3.99
N VAL A 434 5.05 3.44 3.42
CA VAL A 434 5.28 3.46 1.97
C VAL A 434 5.81 2.11 1.55
N LYS A 435 5.06 1.40 0.68
CA LYS A 435 5.45 0.12 0.13
C LYS A 435 5.35 0.12 -1.38
N TYR A 436 6.39 -0.31 -2.07
CA TYR A 436 6.33 -0.50 -3.52
C TYR A 436 5.45 -1.69 -3.87
N ARG A 437 4.50 -1.47 -4.77
CA ARG A 437 3.64 -2.50 -5.31
C ARG A 437 3.79 -2.47 -6.83
N PRO A 438 4.54 -3.41 -7.43
CA PRO A 438 4.59 -3.46 -8.88
C PRO A 438 3.17 -3.65 -9.42
N PRO A 439 2.81 -2.98 -10.53
CA PRO A 439 1.50 -3.15 -11.14
C PRO A 439 1.33 -4.64 -11.46
N ALA A 440 0.10 -5.14 -11.26
CA ALA A 440 -0.20 -6.51 -11.60
C ALA A 440 0.22 -6.75 -13.06
N ALA A 441 1.09 -7.74 -13.29
CA ALA A 441 1.47 -8.10 -14.64
C ALA A 441 0.19 -8.41 -15.41
N SER A 442 -0.05 -7.69 -16.51
CA SER A 442 -1.17 -8.01 -17.40
C SER A 442 -1.08 -9.50 -17.75
N PRO A 443 -2.19 -10.26 -17.74
CA PRO A 443 -2.19 -11.67 -18.15
C PRO A 443 -1.52 -11.88 -19.51
N PHE A 444 -1.59 -10.87 -20.40
CA PHE A 444 -0.91 -10.85 -21.68
C PHE A 444 0.61 -10.60 -21.56
N GLY A 445 1.04 -9.73 -20.65
CA GLY A 445 2.46 -9.49 -20.37
C GLY A 445 3.17 -10.69 -19.75
N ALA A 446 2.49 -11.46 -18.89
CA ALA A 446 3.00 -12.73 -18.36
C ALA A 446 3.13 -13.81 -19.47
N LEU A 447 2.24 -13.77 -20.46
CA LEU A 447 2.25 -14.65 -21.63
C LEU A 447 3.42 -14.32 -22.57
N VAL A 448 3.66 -13.02 -22.84
CA VAL A 448 4.76 -12.54 -23.68
C VAL A 448 6.12 -12.69 -23.01
N GLY A 449 6.23 -12.43 -21.70
CA GLY A 449 7.46 -12.61 -20.93
C GLY A 449 7.93 -14.07 -20.83
N SER A 450 7.07 -15.04 -21.12
CA SER A 450 7.42 -16.46 -21.20
C SER A 450 8.14 -16.83 -22.50
N PHE A 451 8.14 -15.96 -23.53
CA PHE A 451 8.88 -16.18 -24.78
C PHE A 451 10.34 -15.71 -24.73
N ASP A 452 10.72 -14.89 -23.75
CA ASP A 452 12.08 -14.37 -23.56
C ASP A 452 12.95 -15.23 -22.63
N ALA A 453 12.43 -16.35 -22.14
CA ALA A 453 13.23 -17.32 -21.40
C ALA A 453 14.17 -18.07 -22.37
N PRO A 454 15.48 -18.18 -22.08
CA PRO A 454 16.39 -18.96 -22.92
C PRO A 454 15.88 -20.40 -22.96
N ALA A 455 15.74 -20.93 -24.18
CA ALA A 455 15.17 -22.24 -24.48
C ALA A 455 15.95 -23.38 -23.79
N ALA A 456 15.58 -23.68 -22.55
CA ALA A 456 15.99 -24.86 -21.82
C ALA A 456 14.71 -25.60 -21.39
N GLY A 457 14.26 -26.51 -22.26
CA GLY A 457 13.29 -27.57 -21.94
C GLY A 457 11.93 -27.09 -21.43
N VAL A 458 11.05 -26.66 -22.33
CA VAL A 458 9.63 -26.52 -22.00
C VAL A 458 8.91 -27.79 -22.43
N ASP A 459 8.47 -28.57 -21.44
CA ASP A 459 7.62 -29.75 -21.64
C ASP A 459 6.31 -29.38 -22.35
N GLY A 460 5.90 -30.20 -23.31
CA GLY A 460 4.71 -29.98 -24.16
C GLY A 460 3.38 -29.79 -23.42
N ASN A 461 3.33 -30.07 -22.11
CA ASN A 461 2.16 -29.82 -21.26
C ASN A 461 1.86 -28.33 -21.05
N ALA A 462 2.86 -27.44 -21.12
CA ALA A 462 2.64 -26.00 -20.93
C ALA A 462 1.84 -25.38 -22.09
N LEU A 463 2.10 -25.82 -23.32
CA LEU A 463 1.37 -25.40 -24.53
C LEU A 463 -0.09 -25.87 -24.53
N ALA A 464 -0.35 -27.08 -24.04
CA ALA A 464 -1.71 -27.61 -23.92
C ALA A 464 -2.56 -26.84 -22.88
N MET A 465 -1.97 -26.47 -21.74
CA MET A 465 -2.64 -25.61 -20.76
C MET A 465 -2.89 -24.19 -21.28
N LEU A 466 -1.96 -23.65 -22.07
CA LEU A 466 -2.10 -22.35 -22.72
C LEU A 466 -3.26 -22.32 -23.73
N ALA A 467 -3.39 -23.35 -24.55
CA ALA A 467 -4.50 -23.49 -25.50
C ALA A 467 -5.86 -23.61 -24.80
N ALA A 468 -5.92 -24.38 -23.69
CA ALA A 468 -7.14 -24.53 -22.90
C ALA A 468 -7.58 -23.21 -22.24
N ARG A 469 -6.64 -22.45 -21.66
CA ARG A 469 -6.94 -21.14 -21.06
C ARG A 469 -7.32 -20.07 -22.07
N LEU A 470 -6.67 -20.06 -23.24
CA LEU A 470 -7.05 -19.16 -24.33
C LEU A 470 -8.47 -19.46 -24.84
N LEU A 471 -8.85 -20.74 -24.92
CA LEU A 471 -10.21 -21.12 -25.27
C LEU A 471 -11.23 -20.73 -24.18
N GLU A 472 -10.91 -20.88 -22.89
CA GLU A 472 -11.79 -20.45 -21.80
C GLU A 472 -12.03 -18.94 -21.80
N VAL A 473 -10.97 -18.14 -21.98
CA VAL A 473 -11.05 -16.68 -22.02
C VAL A 473 -11.80 -16.17 -23.25
N THR A 474 -11.67 -16.86 -24.40
CA THR A 474 -12.33 -16.45 -25.64
C THR A 474 -13.77 -16.95 -25.77
N THR A 475 -14.13 -18.05 -25.11
CA THR A 475 -15.46 -18.70 -25.27
C THR A 475 -16.33 -18.71 -24.02
N GLY A 476 -15.80 -18.37 -22.84
CA GLY A 476 -16.57 -18.21 -21.60
C GLY A 476 -17.18 -19.49 -21.03
N ARG A 477 -16.72 -20.67 -21.43
CA ARG A 477 -17.21 -21.98 -20.92
C ARG A 477 -16.10 -22.73 -20.17
N PRO A 478 -16.36 -23.26 -18.96
CA PRO A 478 -15.36 -24.02 -18.20
C PRO A 478 -15.02 -25.36 -18.88
N ALA A 479 -13.74 -25.72 -18.85
CA ALA A 479 -13.14 -26.85 -19.55
C ALA A 479 -13.58 -28.24 -19.03
N GLY A 480 -14.81 -28.65 -19.32
CA GLY A 480 -15.32 -30.01 -19.07
C GLY A 480 -15.16 -31.00 -20.23
N ALA A 481 -14.57 -30.58 -21.36
CA ALA A 481 -14.54 -31.38 -22.59
C ALA A 481 -13.15 -31.93 -22.97
N LEU A 482 -12.08 -31.58 -22.25
CA LEU A 482 -10.69 -31.96 -22.58
C LEU A 482 -10.09 -33.06 -21.70
N GLU A 483 -10.75 -33.49 -20.62
CA GLU A 483 -10.32 -34.66 -19.84
C GLU A 483 -10.37 -35.98 -20.65
N ARG A 484 -11.18 -36.04 -21.71
CA ARG A 484 -11.26 -37.22 -22.60
C ARG A 484 -10.24 -37.25 -23.72
N LEU A 485 -9.48 -36.17 -23.94
CA LEU A 485 -8.38 -36.13 -24.92
C LEU A 485 -7.02 -36.42 -24.26
N ALA A 486 -6.87 -36.13 -22.97
CA ALA A 486 -5.65 -36.47 -22.21
C ALA A 486 -5.59 -37.94 -21.77
N SER A 487 -6.72 -38.66 -21.76
CA SER A 487 -6.78 -40.07 -21.33
C SER A 487 -6.49 -41.10 -22.44
N SER A 488 -6.16 -40.67 -23.66
CA SER A 488 -5.84 -41.60 -24.74
C SER A 488 -4.65 -41.12 -25.57
N GLN A 489 -3.42 -41.44 -25.14
CA GLN A 489 -2.41 -41.98 -26.05
C GLN A 489 -1.15 -42.41 -25.29
N ASP A 490 -1.01 -43.73 -25.29
CA ASP A 490 0.13 -44.54 -24.93
C ASP A 490 1.38 -44.08 -25.72
N TRP A 491 2.33 -43.41 -25.05
CA TRP A 491 3.52 -42.82 -25.71
C TRP A 491 4.72 -43.78 -25.76
N SER A 492 4.52 -45.09 -25.63
CA SER A 492 5.62 -46.07 -25.66
C SER A 492 5.86 -46.74 -27.02
N ALA A 493 5.50 -46.11 -28.14
CA ALA A 493 5.73 -46.72 -29.46
C ALA A 493 6.25 -45.74 -30.53
N ARG A 494 7.55 -45.94 -30.86
CA ARG A 494 8.28 -45.65 -32.12
C ARG A 494 9.26 -44.46 -32.11
N PRO A 495 10.58 -44.73 -32.10
CA PRO A 495 11.64 -43.72 -32.19
C PRO A 495 12.13 -43.47 -33.62
N ASP A 496 11.27 -43.07 -34.57
CA ASP A 496 11.74 -42.95 -35.97
C ASP A 496 10.89 -42.04 -36.86
N GLN A 497 10.56 -40.83 -36.42
CA GLN A 497 10.19 -39.70 -37.30
C GLN A 497 10.70 -38.36 -36.75
N ALA A 498 12.02 -38.20 -36.71
CA ALA A 498 12.64 -36.89 -36.81
C ALA A 498 13.06 -36.69 -38.28
N TYR A 499 12.87 -35.48 -38.80
CA TYR A 499 13.18 -34.93 -40.13
C TYR A 499 11.95 -34.60 -41.00
N LEU A 500 12.00 -33.37 -41.56
CA LEU A 500 11.07 -32.67 -42.47
C LEU A 500 9.98 -31.88 -41.71
N LEU A 501 9.92 -30.54 -41.68
CA LEU A 501 10.33 -29.53 -42.66
C LEU A 501 10.76 -28.23 -41.96
N GLN A 502 11.96 -27.76 -42.32
CA GLN A 502 12.25 -26.34 -42.43
C GLN A 502 11.46 -25.81 -43.64
N ASP A 503 10.53 -24.89 -43.45
CA ASP A 503 10.04 -24.07 -44.55
C ASP A 503 10.03 -22.59 -44.15
N THR A 504 10.89 -21.87 -44.84
CA THR A 504 11.23 -20.47 -44.72
C THR A 504 10.15 -19.62 -45.40
N ARG A 505 9.11 -19.21 -44.66
CA ARG A 505 8.16 -18.16 -45.11
C ARG A 505 7.62 -17.24 -44.00
N ALA A 506 8.29 -17.18 -42.85
CA ALA A 506 7.89 -16.32 -41.73
C ALA A 506 8.91 -15.21 -41.41
N GLN A 507 9.69 -14.77 -42.40
CA GLN A 507 10.65 -13.65 -42.25
C GLN A 507 10.32 -12.40 -43.08
N ASP A 508 9.29 -12.42 -43.94
CA ASP A 508 8.93 -11.27 -44.80
C ASP A 508 7.69 -10.47 -44.31
N LEU A 509 7.28 -10.62 -43.06
CA LEU A 509 6.15 -9.87 -42.47
C LEU A 509 6.52 -8.97 -41.28
N LEU A 510 7.81 -8.64 -41.14
CA LEU A 510 8.34 -7.69 -40.17
C LEU A 510 9.43 -6.79 -40.79
N LEU A 511 9.00 -5.95 -41.74
CA LEU A 511 9.65 -4.69 -42.13
C LEU A 511 8.62 -3.57 -42.11
#